data_AF-A0A950RC22-F1
#
_entry.id   AF-A0A950RC22-F1
#
_cell.length_a   1.000
_cell.length_b   1.000
_cell.length_c   1.000
_cell.angle_alpha   90.00
_cell.angle_beta   90.00
_cell.angle_gamma   90.00
#
_symmetry.space_group_name_H-M   'P 1'
#
loop_
_entity.id
_entity.type
_entity.pdbx_description
1 polymer ?
#
loop_
_entity_poly.entity_id
_entity_poly.type
_entity_poly.pdbx_seq_one_letter_code
_entity_poly.pdbx_strand_id
1 'polypeptide(L)'
;MTRRLTLAELPAETVAMARFLIGRIVVRCLEDGLATGRVVETEAYLAEGDPACHAHRGPTRRNRTMFGPPGHAYVYLIYGIHTCVNVVTEPE
;
A
#
# COMPACT_ATOMS: atom_id res chain seq x y z
N MET A 1 -21.84 -4.73 -8.23
CA MET A 1 -21.64 -3.62 -7.27
C MET A 1 -20.27 -3.77 -6.62
N THR A 2 -19.41 -2.75 -6.69
CA THR A 2 -18.10 -2.77 -6.04
C THR A 2 -18.27 -2.37 -4.57
N ARG A 3 -18.02 -3.28 -3.64
CA ARG A 3 -18.07 -3.01 -2.19
C ARG A 3 -16.70 -2.58 -1.69
N ARG A 4 -16.65 -1.52 -0.88
CA ARG A 4 -15.42 -1.08 -0.21
C ARG A 4 -14.99 -2.12 0.84
N LEU A 5 -13.72 -2.47 0.82
CA LEU A 5 -13.10 -3.31 1.85
C LEU A 5 -12.91 -2.51 3.14
N THR A 6 -13.18 -3.16 4.27
CA THR A 6 -12.93 -2.63 5.61
C THR A 6 -11.62 -3.18 6.16
N LEU A 7 -11.05 -2.51 7.16
CA LEU A 7 -9.77 -2.92 7.76
C LEU A 7 -9.83 -4.35 8.32
N ALA A 8 -10.98 -4.77 8.84
CA ALA A 8 -11.20 -6.11 9.40
C ALA A 8 -11.13 -7.24 8.36
N GLU A 9 -11.21 -6.91 7.08
CA GLU A 9 -11.16 -7.87 5.97
C GLU A 9 -9.76 -7.98 5.37
N LEU A 10 -8.83 -7.15 5.82
CA LEU A 10 -7.47 -7.08 5.31
C LEU A 10 -6.57 -8.07 6.09
N PRO A 11 -5.75 -8.87 5.39
CA PRO A 11 -4.74 -9.68 6.07
C PRO A 11 -3.73 -8.79 6.81
N ALA A 12 -3.29 -9.20 8.00
CA ALA A 12 -2.28 -8.45 8.73
C ALA A 12 -0.88 -8.60 8.10
N GLU A 13 -0.50 -9.83 7.75
CA GLU A 13 0.85 -10.13 7.25
C GLU A 13 1.07 -9.58 5.84
N THR A 14 2.25 -9.00 5.61
CA THR A 14 2.58 -8.21 4.41
C THR A 14 2.52 -9.02 3.12
N VAL A 15 3.06 -10.24 3.10
CA VAL A 15 3.02 -11.11 1.92
C VAL A 15 1.58 -11.59 1.64
N ALA A 16 0.82 -11.93 2.69
CA ALA A 16 -0.58 -12.29 2.59
C ALA A 16 -1.43 -11.12 2.04
N MET A 17 -1.19 -9.89 2.50
CA MET A 17 -1.83 -8.70 1.95
C MET A 17 -1.50 -8.54 0.46
N ALA A 18 -0.23 -8.58 0.08
CA ALA A 18 0.19 -8.40 -1.31
C ALA A 18 -0.55 -9.37 -2.24
N ARG A 19 -0.65 -10.65 -1.85
CA ARG A 19 -1.43 -11.67 -2.58
C ARG A 19 -2.93 -11.39 -2.56
N PHE A 20 -3.49 -10.99 -1.42
CA PHE A 20 -4.91 -10.70 -1.28
C PHE A 20 -5.38 -9.54 -2.15
N LEU A 21 -4.51 -8.56 -2.41
CA LEU A 21 -4.80 -7.40 -3.24
C LEU A 21 -4.89 -7.76 -4.74
N ILE A 22 -4.22 -8.82 -5.20
CA ILE A 22 -4.34 -9.29 -6.58
C ILE A 22 -5.81 -9.63 -6.89
N GLY A 23 -6.31 -9.06 -7.99
CA GLY A 23 -7.69 -9.21 -8.44
C GLY A 23 -8.68 -8.24 -7.77
N ARG A 24 -8.27 -7.46 -6.76
CA ARG A 24 -9.12 -6.40 -6.17
C ARG A 24 -9.17 -5.18 -7.08
N ILE A 25 -10.18 -4.34 -6.84
CA ILE A 25 -10.39 -3.12 -7.61
C ILE A 25 -9.96 -1.93 -6.78
N VAL A 26 -9.01 -1.15 -7.27
CA VAL A 26 -8.71 0.19 -6.78
C VAL A 26 -9.73 1.14 -7.39
N VAL A 27 -10.34 1.97 -6.54
CA VAL A 27 -11.34 2.95 -6.94
C VAL A 27 -10.86 4.32 -6.49
N ARG A 28 -10.82 5.27 -7.42
CA ARG A 28 -10.60 6.69 -7.13
C ARG A 28 -11.86 7.46 -7.47
N CYS A 29 -12.45 8.10 -6.46
CA CYS A 29 -13.53 9.06 -6.66
C CYS A 29 -12.93 10.38 -7.15
N LEU A 30 -13.41 10.86 -8.29
CA LEU A 30 -13.11 12.15 -8.91
C LEU A 30 -14.40 12.97 -8.96
N GLU A 31 -14.30 14.26 -9.24
CA GLU A 31 -15.47 15.15 -9.35
C GLU A 31 -16.43 14.67 -10.45
N ASP A 32 -15.88 14.22 -11.58
CA ASP A 32 -16.65 13.78 -12.76
C ASP A 32 -16.99 12.28 -12.77
N GLY A 33 -16.68 11.55 -11.69
CA GLY A 33 -17.04 10.12 -11.57
C GLY A 33 -15.97 9.24 -10.93
N LEU A 34 -15.97 7.96 -11.30
CA LEU A 34 -15.07 6.95 -10.75
C LEU A 34 -14.01 6.53 -11.76
N ALA A 35 -12.73 6.64 -11.38
CA ALA A 35 -11.65 5.91 -12.04
C ALA A 35 -11.44 4.58 -11.31
N THR A 36 -11.36 3.48 -12.05
CA THR A 36 -11.19 2.14 -11.48
C THR A 36 -10.11 1.36 -12.20
N GLY A 37 -9.42 0.49 -11.46
CA GLY A 37 -8.41 -0.42 -12.01
C GLY A 37 -8.36 -1.71 -11.23
N ARG A 38 -8.17 -2.84 -11.92
CA ARG A 38 -7.92 -4.13 -11.27
C ARG A 38 -6.43 -4.23 -10.94
N VAL A 39 -6.12 -4.52 -9.69
CA VAL A 39 -4.75 -4.87 -9.29
C VAL A 39 -4.42 -6.22 -9.91
N VAL A 40 -3.41 -6.26 -10.78
CA VAL A 40 -2.93 -7.49 -11.41
C VAL A 40 -1.54 -7.88 -10.94
N GLU A 41 -0.87 -6.98 -10.22
CA GLU A 41 0.50 -7.14 -9.74
C GLU A 41 0.66 -6.37 -8.43
N THR A 42 1.46 -6.92 -7.51
CA THR A 42 1.84 -6.34 -6.22
C THR A 42 3.24 -6.81 -5.83
N GLU A 43 3.92 -6.01 -5.02
CA GLU A 43 5.18 -6.35 -4.37
C GLU A 43 5.02 -6.23 -2.84
N ALA A 44 5.67 -7.12 -2.10
CA ALA A 44 5.73 -7.08 -0.64
C ALA A 44 7.12 -6.60 -0.21
N TYR A 45 7.16 -5.59 0.66
CA TYR A 45 8.40 -5.02 1.21
C TYR A 45 8.41 -5.22 2.72
N LEU A 46 9.41 -5.93 3.23
CA LEU A 46 9.51 -6.27 4.66
C LEU A 46 10.43 -5.28 5.37
N ALA A 47 10.05 -4.78 6.55
CA ALA A 47 10.94 -3.89 7.30
C ALA A 47 12.20 -4.64 7.77
N GLU A 48 12.01 -5.85 8.30
CA GLU A 48 13.10 -6.73 8.72
C GLU A 48 13.58 -7.60 7.54
N GLY A 49 14.89 -7.72 7.39
CA GLY A 49 15.50 -8.65 6.43
C GLY A 49 15.41 -8.28 4.95
N ASP A 50 14.73 -7.19 4.57
CA ASP A 50 14.63 -6.73 3.18
C ASP A 50 15.27 -5.34 2.97
N PRO A 51 16.52 -5.29 2.45
CA PRO A 51 17.22 -4.04 2.17
C PRO A 51 16.59 -3.15 1.09
N ALA A 52 15.65 -3.66 0.28
CA ALA A 52 14.94 -2.87 -0.71
C ALA A 52 13.79 -2.07 -0.10
N CYS A 53 13.33 -2.45 1.10
CA CYS A 53 12.28 -1.74 1.81
C CYS A 53 12.75 -0.38 2.34
N HIS A 54 11.96 0.66 2.11
CA HIS A 54 12.23 1.99 2.67
C HIS A 54 12.22 2.02 4.20
N ALA A 55 11.63 1.03 4.87
CA ALA A 55 11.62 0.91 6.32
C ALA A 55 12.85 0.18 6.89
N HIS A 56 13.69 -0.44 6.06
CA HIS A 56 14.83 -1.27 6.51
C HIS A 56 15.81 -0.55 7.44
N ARG A 57 15.95 0.78 7.29
CA ARG A 57 16.84 1.62 8.11
C ARG A 57 16.09 2.42 9.18
N GLY A 58 14.83 2.09 9.43
CA GLY A 58 13.98 2.78 10.38
C GLY A 58 13.32 4.07 9.84
N PRO A 59 12.67 4.85 10.73
CA PRO A 59 11.81 5.95 10.34
C PRO A 59 12.58 7.22 9.94
N THR A 60 12.07 7.88 8.91
CA THR A 60 12.50 9.16 8.37
C THR A 60 11.26 10.04 8.16
N ARG A 61 11.44 11.34 7.92
CA ARG A 61 10.31 12.21 7.57
C ARG A 61 9.53 11.72 6.35
N ARG A 62 10.22 11.09 5.38
CA ARG A 62 9.63 10.64 4.12
C ARG A 62 8.79 9.37 4.27
N ASN A 63 9.28 8.38 5.01
CA ASN A 63 8.62 7.07 5.14
C ASN A 63 7.78 6.94 6.43
N ARG A 64 7.60 8.02 7.21
CA ARG A 64 6.86 8.01 8.48
C ARG A 64 5.49 7.32 8.42
N THR A 65 4.80 7.42 7.29
CA THR A 65 3.50 6.75 7.08
C THR A 65 3.61 5.23 7.18
N MET A 66 4.74 4.62 6.79
CA MET A 66 4.96 3.17 6.89
C MET A 66 4.99 2.66 8.33
N PHE A 67 5.24 3.53 9.30
CA PHE A 67 5.24 3.24 10.74
C PHE A 67 3.94 3.68 11.42
N GLY A 68 2.91 4.00 10.61
CA GLY A 68 1.57 4.33 11.06
C GLY A 68 0.66 3.11 11.10
N PRO A 69 -0.65 3.32 11.36
CA PRO A 69 -1.62 2.22 11.37
C PRO A 69 -1.74 1.50 10.02
N PRO A 70 -2.01 0.18 10.02
CA PRO A 70 -2.37 -0.57 8.82
C PRO A 70 -3.51 0.07 8.01
N GLY A 71 -3.50 -0.15 6.70
CA GLY A 71 -4.48 0.38 5.74
C GLY A 71 -4.21 1.82 5.29
N HIS A 72 -3.17 2.47 5.82
CA HIS A 72 -2.72 3.77 5.30
C HIS A 72 -2.05 3.62 3.93
N ALA A 73 -2.27 4.61 3.05
CA ALA A 73 -1.54 4.70 1.80
C ALA A 73 -0.22 5.44 2.02
N TYR A 74 0.90 4.80 1.70
CA TYR A 74 2.19 5.45 1.61
C TYR A 74 2.51 5.79 0.15
N VAL A 75 2.45 7.08 -0.17
CA VAL A 75 2.64 7.59 -1.54
C VAL A 75 3.90 8.44 -1.58
N TYR A 76 4.76 8.18 -2.56
CA TYR A 76 6.01 8.93 -2.71
C TYR A 76 6.40 9.15 -4.17
N LEU A 77 7.21 10.17 -4.41
CA LEU A 77 7.79 10.49 -5.71
C LEU A 77 9.11 9.73 -5.91
N ILE A 78 9.24 9.05 -7.04
CA ILE A 78 10.46 8.38 -7.51
C ILE A 78 11.01 9.11 -8.73
N TYR A 79 12.33 9.27 -8.79
CA TYR A 79 13.06 10.02 -9.84
C TYR A 79 12.58 11.46 -10.09
N GLY A 80 11.80 12.04 -9.17
CA GLY A 80 11.25 13.40 -9.32
C GLY A 80 10.05 13.51 -10.28
N ILE A 81 9.61 12.41 -10.91
CA ILE A 81 8.62 12.47 -12.01
C ILE A 81 7.54 11.38 -11.97
N HIS A 82 7.74 10.28 -11.23
CA HIS A 82 6.73 9.22 -11.12
C HIS A 82 6.31 9.02 -9.67
N THR A 83 5.10 8.53 -9.46
CA THR A 83 4.53 8.30 -8.14
C THR A 83 4.33 6.82 -7.90
N CYS A 84 4.81 6.33 -6.76
CA CYS A 84 4.54 4.97 -6.28
C CYS A 84 3.52 5.04 -5.13
N VAL A 85 2.56 4.11 -5.14
CA VAL A 85 1.55 3.94 -4.08
C VAL A 85 1.75 2.60 -3.41
N ASN A 86 1.76 2.61 -2.08
CA ASN A 86 1.96 1.44 -1.23
C ASN A 86 0.84 1.39 -0.18
N VAL A 87 0.54 0.20 0.34
CA VAL A 87 -0.41 -0.02 1.43
C VAL A 87 0.36 -0.48 2.65
N VAL A 88 0.19 0.20 3.78
CA VAL A 88 0.78 -0.19 5.07
C VAL A 88 0.01 -1.39 5.64
N THR A 89 0.71 -2.42 6.10
CA THR A 89 0.14 -3.74 6.39
C THR A 89 0.22 -4.12 7.86
N GLU A 90 1.40 -3.96 8.47
CA GLU A 90 1.68 -4.36 9.85
C GLU A 90 1.92 -3.12 10.72
N PRO A 91 1.51 -3.15 12.01
CA PRO A 91 2.02 -2.20 12.98
C PRO A 91 3.54 -2.38 13.18
N GLU A 92 4.21 -1.34 13.65
CA GLU A 92 5.64 -1.35 14.00
C GLU A 92 5.97 -2.40 15.08
#